data_AF-A0A7Y2GSV8-F1
#
_entry.id   AF-A0A7Y2GSV8-F1
#
_cell.length_a   1.000
_cell.length_b   1.000
_cell.length_c   1.000
_cell.angle_alpha   90.00
_cell.angle_beta   90.00
_cell.angle_gamma   90.00
#
_symmetry.space_group_name_H-M   'P 1'
#
loop_
_entity.id
_entity.type
_entity.pdbx_description
1 polymer ?
#
loop_
_entity_poly.entity_id
_entity_poly.type
_entity_poly.pdbx_seq_one_letter_code
_entity_poly.pdbx_strand_id
1 'polypeptide(L)'
;MPALPLVLWLPQVRATLVDARSKRARFLTAVVHQLDLSERVQVVEARIEEVIDEYRNQDVVTARSFGPPSATLEIASGLLMVGGSALIAEPPGGRLWAAHGLERLGVVQRSAPGASVAVFERVGSTPPPRRWKHMIESPVVEVRVRN
;
A
#
# COMPACT_ATOMS: atom_id res chain seq x y z
N MET A 1 -2.18 -1.44 8.66
CA MET A 1 -3.47 -2.15 8.63
C MET A 1 -3.28 -3.55 8.04
N PRO A 2 -3.76 -4.64 8.66
CA PRO A 2 -3.72 -5.98 8.07
C PRO A 2 -4.92 -6.24 7.14
N ALA A 3 -4.70 -6.87 5.99
CA ALA A 3 -5.77 -7.11 5.00
C ALA A 3 -6.78 -8.20 5.42
N LEU A 4 -6.33 -9.25 6.10
CA LEU A 4 -7.20 -10.37 6.51
C LEU A 4 -8.36 -9.94 7.42
N PRO A 5 -8.17 -9.14 8.48
CA PRO A 5 -9.28 -8.63 9.28
C PRO A 5 -10.28 -7.77 8.50
N LEU A 6 -9.82 -6.99 7.51
CA LEU A 6 -10.72 -6.17 6.68
C LEU A 6 -11.61 -7.05 5.81
N VAL A 7 -11.02 -8.05 5.16
CA VAL A 7 -11.77 -8.99 4.33
C VAL A 7 -12.79 -9.74 5.19
N LEU A 8 -12.41 -10.20 6.40
CA LEU A 8 -13.34 -10.86 7.32
C LEU A 8 -14.53 -9.96 7.71
N TRP A 9 -14.27 -8.68 7.98
CA TRP A 9 -15.32 -7.73 8.39
C TRP A 9 -16.17 -7.22 7.22
N LEU A 10 -15.61 -7.19 6.01
CA LEU A 10 -16.25 -6.65 4.80
C LEU A 10 -16.42 -7.78 3.76
N PRO A 11 -17.53 -8.55 3.81
CA PRO A 11 -17.76 -9.71 2.95
C PRO A 11 -17.70 -9.40 1.45
N GLN A 12 -18.04 -8.17 1.07
CA GLN A 12 -18.03 -7.68 -0.31
C GLN A 12 -16.62 -7.38 -0.85
N VAL A 13 -15.61 -7.28 0.02
CA VAL A 13 -14.25 -6.95 -0.40
C VAL A 13 -13.56 -8.19 -0.97
N ARG A 14 -12.97 -8.01 -2.15
CA ARG A 14 -11.99 -8.91 -2.75
C ARG A 14 -10.60 -8.36 -2.49
N ALA A 15 -9.62 -9.23 -2.25
CA ALA A 15 -8.27 -8.80 -1.91
C ALA A 15 -7.20 -9.62 -2.62
N THR A 16 -6.12 -8.93 -2.98
CA THR A 16 -4.86 -9.53 -3.40
C THR A 16 -3.82 -9.26 -2.31
N LEU A 17 -3.25 -10.33 -1.74
CA LEU A 17 -2.19 -10.24 -0.74
C LEU A 17 -0.85 -10.55 -1.39
N VAL A 18 0.03 -9.56 -1.50
CA VAL A 18 1.34 -9.73 -2.14
C VAL A 18 2.44 -9.75 -1.08
N ASP A 19 3.27 -10.80 -1.07
CA ASP A 19 4.48 -10.86 -0.24
C ASP A 19 5.61 -11.56 -1.00
N ALA A 20 6.80 -10.99 -0.97
CA ALA A 20 7.96 -11.51 -1.69
C ALA A 20 8.66 -12.69 -0.98
N ARG A 21 8.27 -13.00 0.26
CA ARG A 21 8.88 -14.06 1.06
C ARG A 21 8.00 -15.31 0.99
N SER A 22 8.50 -16.37 0.35
CA SER A 22 7.78 -17.64 0.17
C SER A 22 7.23 -18.25 1.45
N LYS A 23 7.91 -18.08 2.60
CA LYS A 23 7.39 -18.55 3.89
C LYS A 23 6.15 -17.78 4.34
N ARG A 24 6.10 -16.46 4.12
CA ARG A 24 4.96 -15.61 4.47
C ARG A 24 3.80 -15.81 3.50
N ALA A 25 4.08 -15.88 2.20
CA ALA A 25 3.09 -16.18 1.18
C ALA A 25 2.39 -17.51 1.46
N ARG A 26 3.14 -18.60 1.66
CA ARG A 26 2.56 -19.92 2.02
C ARG A 26 1.73 -19.89 3.30
N PHE A 27 2.18 -19.17 4.33
CA PHE A 27 1.41 -18.98 5.55
C PHE A 27 0.08 -18.27 5.27
N LEU A 28 0.09 -17.17 4.51
CA LEU A 28 -1.12 -16.45 4.13
C LEU A 28 -2.06 -17.32 3.30
N THR A 29 -1.54 -18.12 2.36
CA THR A 29 -2.34 -19.07 1.57
C THR A 29 -3.04 -20.08 2.46
N ALA A 30 -2.33 -20.66 3.44
CA ALA A 30 -2.91 -21.59 4.40
C ALA A 30 -4.01 -20.93 5.25
N VAL A 31 -3.78 -19.70 5.72
CA VAL A 31 -4.78 -18.94 6.49
C VAL A 31 -6.02 -18.60 5.66
N VAL A 32 -5.84 -18.16 4.41
CA VAL A 32 -6.95 -17.89 3.48
C VAL A 32 -7.81 -19.14 3.28
N HIS A 33 -7.18 -20.29 3.10
CA HIS A 33 -7.90 -21.56 2.97
C HIS A 33 -8.60 -21.97 4.27
N GLN A 34 -7.96 -21.84 5.43
CA GLN A 34 -8.56 -22.20 6.73
C GLN A 34 -9.75 -21.33 7.12
N LEU A 35 -9.83 -20.11 6.58
CA LEU A 35 -10.91 -19.17 6.83
C LEU A 35 -11.97 -19.17 5.72
N ASP A 36 -11.91 -20.11 4.78
CA ASP A 36 -12.81 -20.22 3.62
C ASP A 36 -12.90 -18.91 2.81
N LEU A 37 -11.76 -18.24 2.64
CA LEU A 37 -11.67 -16.94 1.94
C LEU A 37 -11.20 -17.07 0.48
N SER A 38 -10.90 -18.28 0.01
CA SER A 38 -10.28 -18.54 -1.30
C SER A 38 -11.09 -18.02 -2.49
N GLU A 39 -12.41 -17.87 -2.37
CA GLU A 39 -13.25 -17.33 -3.46
C GLU A 39 -13.05 -15.82 -3.71
N ARG A 40 -12.48 -15.09 -2.74
CA ARG A 40 -12.35 -13.63 -2.81
C ARG A 40 -11.00 -13.08 -2.37
N VAL A 41 -10.11 -13.94 -1.88
CA VAL A 41 -8.73 -13.56 -1.52
C VAL A 41 -7.75 -14.43 -2.29
N GLN A 42 -6.85 -13.77 -3.01
CA GLN A 42 -5.70 -14.42 -3.61
C GLN A 42 -4.40 -13.99 -2.92
N VAL A 43 -3.44 -14.90 -2.85
CA VAL A 43 -2.10 -14.65 -2.33
C VAL A 43 -1.09 -14.80 -3.46
N VAL A 44 -0.26 -13.79 -3.64
CA VAL A 44 0.72 -13.69 -4.73
C VAL A 44 2.12 -13.61 -4.12
N GLU A 45 2.95 -14.59 -4.43
CA GLU A 45 4.36 -14.59 -4.06
C GLU A 45 5.17 -13.80 -5.09
N ALA A 46 5.34 -12.49 -4.85
CA ALA A 46 6.09 -11.63 -5.77
C ALA A 46 6.64 -10.38 -5.06
N ARG A 47 7.64 -9.75 -5.69
CA ARG A 47 7.92 -8.33 -5.45
C ARG A 47 6.87 -7.51 -6.18
N ILE A 48 6.10 -6.70 -5.47
CA ILE A 48 4.99 -5.95 -6.07
C ILE A 48 5.45 -5.01 -7.20
N GLU A 49 6.66 -4.47 -7.13
CA GLU A 49 7.24 -3.64 -8.18
C GLU A 49 7.53 -4.39 -9.49
N GLU A 50 7.59 -5.73 -9.46
CA GLU A 50 7.82 -6.58 -10.64
C GLU A 50 6.51 -6.99 -11.32
N VAL A 51 5.40 -6.98 -10.60
CA VAL A 51 4.07 -7.43 -11.09
C VAL A 51 3.04 -6.30 -11.08
N ILE A 52 3.47 -5.04 -10.92
CA ILE A 52 2.57 -3.92 -10.66
C ILE A 52 1.53 -3.71 -11.77
N ASP A 53 1.91 -3.98 -13.02
CA ASP A 53 1.04 -3.79 -14.17
C ASP A 53 -0.16 -4.74 -14.17
N GLU A 54 -0.04 -5.91 -13.52
CA GLU A 54 -1.13 -6.89 -13.35
C GLU A 54 -2.16 -6.43 -12.31
N TYR A 55 -1.77 -5.55 -11.38
CA TYR A 55 -2.58 -5.14 -10.23
C TYR A 55 -2.89 -3.65 -10.22
N ARG A 56 -2.90 -2.98 -11.38
CA ARG A 56 -3.34 -1.58 -11.49
C ARG A 56 -4.82 -1.41 -11.17
N ASN A 57 -5.24 -0.16 -11.04
CA ASN A 57 -6.64 0.26 -10.88
C ASN A 57 -7.34 -0.30 -9.63
N GLN A 58 -6.62 -0.39 -8.51
CA GLN A 58 -7.21 -0.79 -7.23
C GLN A 58 -7.96 0.38 -6.58
N ASP A 59 -9.13 0.10 -5.99
CA ASP A 59 -9.88 1.10 -5.20
C ASP A 59 -9.12 1.48 -3.92
N VAL A 60 -8.50 0.49 -3.28
CA VAL A 60 -7.83 0.64 -1.99
C VAL A 60 -6.54 -0.16 -1.96
N VAL A 61 -5.45 0.47 -1.54
CA VAL A 61 -4.17 -0.19 -1.26
C VAL A 61 -3.86 -0.02 0.22
N THR A 62 -3.54 -1.11 0.91
CA THR A 62 -3.24 -1.06 2.35
C THR A 62 -1.82 -1.56 2.62
N ALA A 63 -1.10 -0.91 3.53
CA ALA A 63 0.24 -1.32 3.90
C ALA A 63 0.49 -1.21 5.41
N ARG A 64 1.18 -2.22 5.96
CA ARG A 64 1.74 -2.22 7.32
C ARG A 64 3.09 -2.89 7.30
N SER A 65 4.11 -2.25 7.86
CA SER A 65 5.45 -2.83 7.98
C SER A 65 6.00 -3.38 6.65
N PHE A 66 5.64 -2.72 5.53
CA PHE A 66 6.00 -3.14 4.18
C PHE A 66 7.44 -2.74 3.83
N GLY A 67 7.81 -1.51 4.16
CA GLY A 67 9.15 -0.97 3.95
C GLY A 67 9.20 0.52 4.29
N PRO A 68 10.19 1.26 3.76
CA PRO A 68 10.27 2.71 3.93
C PRO A 68 8.97 3.39 3.46
N PRO A 69 8.42 4.36 4.22
CA PRO A 69 7.10 4.92 3.94
C PRO A 69 7.01 5.61 2.57
N SER A 70 8.10 6.26 2.14
CA SER A 70 8.22 6.90 0.83
C SER A 70 8.06 5.92 -0.33
N ALA A 71 8.83 4.83 -0.32
CA ALA A 71 8.73 3.76 -1.32
C ALA A 71 7.38 3.03 -1.28
N THR A 72 6.82 2.88 -0.06
CA THR A 72 5.48 2.30 0.12
C THR A 72 4.42 3.15 -0.57
N LEU A 73 4.45 4.48 -0.39
CA LEU A 73 3.50 5.38 -1.02
C LEU A 73 3.68 5.44 -2.55
N GLU A 74 4.93 5.43 -3.04
CA GLU A 74 5.21 5.40 -4.48
C GLU A 74 4.60 4.16 -5.15
N ILE A 75 4.85 2.96 -4.61
CA ILE A 75 4.22 1.72 -5.09
C ILE A 75 2.69 1.81 -5.00
N ALA A 76 2.17 2.23 -3.83
CA ALA A 76 0.72 2.28 -3.63
C ALA A 76 0.05 3.23 -4.63
N SER A 77 0.63 4.39 -4.88
CA SER A 77 0.11 5.36 -5.85
C SER A 77 0.02 4.77 -7.27
N GLY A 78 0.99 3.95 -7.68
CA GLY A 78 1.00 3.31 -9.00
C GLY A 78 -0.03 2.19 -9.18
N LEU A 79 -0.51 1.60 -8.08
CA LEU A 79 -1.53 0.55 -8.05
C LEU A 79 -2.95 1.13 -8.08
N LEU A 80 -3.16 2.34 -7.55
CA LEU A 80 -4.49 2.93 -7.39
C LEU A 80 -5.11 3.36 -8.71
N MET A 81 -6.45 3.27 -8.81
CA MET A 81 -7.20 4.08 -9.78
C MET A 81 -7.26 5.55 -9.31
N VAL A 82 -7.61 6.48 -10.21
CA VAL A 82 -7.97 7.86 -9.79
C VAL A 82 -9.22 7.80 -8.91
N GLY A 83 -9.20 8.50 -7.78
CA GLY A 83 -10.18 8.42 -6.69
C GLY A 83 -9.91 7.31 -5.68
N GLY A 84 -9.01 6.37 -5.98
CA GLY A 84 -8.62 5.30 -5.06
C GLY A 84 -7.75 5.80 -3.90
N SER A 85 -7.70 5.05 -2.81
CA SER A 85 -7.02 5.44 -1.56
C SER A 85 -5.94 4.46 -1.08
N ALA A 86 -4.76 4.99 -0.73
CA ALA A 86 -3.71 4.27 -0.03
C ALA A 86 -3.82 4.49 1.49
N LEU A 87 -3.85 3.42 2.26
CA LEU A 87 -3.96 3.41 3.72
C LEU A 87 -2.67 2.84 4.31
N ILE A 88 -1.82 3.73 4.81
CA ILE A 88 -0.48 3.39 5.31
C ILE A 88 -0.45 3.54 6.82
N ALA A 89 -0.06 2.47 7.52
CA ALA A 89 0.08 2.51 8.98
C ALA A 89 1.13 3.55 9.42
N GLU A 90 0.76 4.37 10.40
CA GLU A 90 1.61 5.40 10.98
C GLU A 90 2.15 4.98 12.36
N PRO A 91 3.34 5.47 12.76
CA PRO A 91 3.79 5.34 14.14
C PRO A 91 2.98 6.28 15.05
N PRO A 92 3.09 6.14 16.39
CA PRO A 92 2.58 7.16 17.31
C PRO A 92 3.06 8.56 16.91
N GLY A 93 2.18 9.57 16.94
CA GLY A 93 2.48 10.93 16.49
C GLY A 93 2.42 11.17 14.97
N GLY A 94 2.49 10.10 14.18
CA GLY A 94 2.42 10.16 12.72
C GLY A 94 3.72 10.58 12.03
N ARG A 95 3.65 10.72 10.70
CA ARG A 95 4.75 11.23 9.88
C ARG A 95 4.35 12.53 9.21
N LEU A 96 5.37 13.33 8.90
CA LEU A 96 5.29 14.50 8.05
C LEU A 96 5.70 14.09 6.64
N TRP A 97 4.81 14.29 5.67
CA TRP A 97 4.99 13.95 4.26
C TRP A 97 5.18 15.23 3.46
N ALA A 98 6.30 15.35 2.73
CA ALA A 98 6.59 16.58 1.99
C ALA A 98 5.61 16.76 0.81
N ALA A 99 4.92 17.91 0.79
CA ALA A 99 3.86 18.21 -0.19
C ALA A 99 4.33 18.07 -1.65
N HIS A 100 5.51 18.60 -1.98
CA HIS A 100 6.07 18.48 -3.34
C HIS A 100 6.21 17.03 -3.80
N GLY A 101 6.54 16.10 -2.90
CA GLY A 101 6.60 14.68 -3.23
C GLY A 101 5.22 14.08 -3.51
N LEU A 102 4.21 14.47 -2.73
CA LEU A 102 2.83 14.04 -2.91
C LEU A 102 2.26 14.52 -4.26
N GLU A 103 2.52 15.78 -4.62
CA GLU A 103 2.15 16.36 -5.91
C GLU A 103 2.75 15.58 -7.09
N ARG A 104 4.05 15.23 -7.01
CA ARG A 104 4.71 14.42 -8.05
C ARG A 104 4.14 13.01 -8.20
N LEU A 105 3.61 12.44 -7.12
CA LEU A 105 2.91 11.15 -7.16
C LEU A 105 1.43 11.29 -7.56
N GLY A 106 0.91 12.51 -7.72
CA GLY A 106 -0.50 12.74 -8.04
C GLY A 106 -1.45 12.31 -6.92
N VAL A 107 -1.02 12.41 -5.66
CA VAL A 107 -1.82 12.03 -4.48
C VAL A 107 -2.02 13.20 -3.52
N VAL A 108 -3.14 13.20 -2.79
CA VAL A 108 -3.44 14.16 -1.72
C VAL A 108 -3.64 13.41 -0.41
N GLN A 109 -3.02 13.88 0.66
CA GLN A 109 -3.26 13.35 2.00
C GLN A 109 -4.62 13.82 2.53
N ARG A 110 -5.49 12.87 2.89
CA ARG A 110 -6.85 13.11 3.44
C ARG A 110 -6.94 12.91 4.94
N SER A 111 -6.04 12.12 5.52
CA SER A 111 -5.98 11.92 6.97
C SER A 111 -5.51 13.18 7.69
N ALA A 112 -6.08 13.45 8.87
CA ALA A 112 -5.58 14.49 9.76
C ALA A 112 -4.14 14.18 10.25
N PRO A 113 -3.29 15.19 10.49
CA PRO A 113 -1.96 14.99 11.06
C PRO A 113 -2.01 14.25 12.40
N GLY A 114 -1.23 13.19 12.55
CA GLY A 114 -1.17 12.37 13.77
C GLY A 114 -2.16 11.19 13.82
N ALA A 115 -2.94 10.96 12.76
CA ALA A 115 -3.74 9.76 12.63
C ALA A 115 -2.87 8.48 12.68
N SER A 116 -3.41 7.39 13.23
CA SER A 116 -2.74 6.07 13.26
C SER A 116 -2.62 5.40 11.89
N VAL A 117 -3.36 5.92 10.91
CA VAL A 117 -3.30 5.54 9.50
C VAL A 117 -3.31 6.82 8.67
N ALA A 118 -2.29 6.98 7.83
CA ALA A 118 -2.30 8.01 6.81
C ALA A 118 -3.11 7.52 5.60
N VAL A 119 -3.96 8.40 5.11
CA VAL A 119 -4.85 8.14 3.97
C VAL A 119 -4.46 9.09 2.84
N PHE A 120 -4.10 8.54 1.68
CA PHE A 120 -3.74 9.28 0.49
C PHE A 120 -4.68 8.90 -0.65
N GLU A 121 -5.36 9.89 -1.24
CA GLU A 121 -6.20 9.68 -2.41
C GLU A 121 -5.41 10.01 -3.68
N ARG A 122 -5.48 9.16 -4.70
CA ARG A 122 -4.94 9.46 -6.02
C ARG A 122 -5.88 10.41 -6.76
N VAL A 123 -5.42 11.62 -7.06
CA VAL A 123 -6.23 12.67 -7.70
C VAL A 123 -5.81 12.96 -9.15
N GLY A 124 -4.71 12.37 -9.62
CA GLY A 124 -4.18 12.67 -10.94
C GLY A 124 -3.30 11.58 -11.54
N SER A 125 -2.52 11.98 -12.54
CA SER A 125 -1.50 11.13 -13.15
C SER A 125 -0.41 10.81 -12.14
N THR A 126 0.02 9.55 -12.13
CA THR A 126 1.07 9.06 -11.25
C THR A 126 2.14 8.43 -12.13
N PRO A 127 3.44 8.77 -11.96
CA PRO A 127 4.50 8.12 -12.72
C PRO A 127 4.55 6.62 -12.40
N PRO A 128 5.00 5.77 -13.33
CA PRO A 128 5.22 4.37 -13.03
C PRO A 128 6.23 4.24 -11.88
N PRO A 129 5.97 3.36 -10.88
CA PRO A 129 6.89 3.20 -9.77
C PRO A 129 8.28 2.77 -10.22
N ARG A 130 9.29 3.36 -9.60
CA ARG A 130 10.69 3.09 -9.94
C ARG A 130 11.13 1.76 -9.32
N ARG A 131 12.29 1.25 -9.73
CA ARG A 131 12.89 0.08 -9.08
C ARG A 131 13.12 0.35 -7.59
N TRP A 132 12.91 -0.67 -6.75
CA TRP A 132 13.05 -0.59 -5.29
C TRP A 132 14.28 0.16 -4.81
N LYS A 133 15.47 -0.22 -5.33
CA LYS A 133 16.75 0.42 -4.97
C LYS A 133 16.69 1.94 -5.14
N HIS A 134 16.16 2.42 -6.26
CA HIS A 134 16.06 3.85 -6.55
C HIS A 134 15.02 4.56 -5.67
N MET A 135 13.91 3.89 -5.33
CA MET A 135 12.93 4.44 -4.38
C MET A 135 13.53 4.66 -2.99
N ILE A 136 14.45 3.80 -2.56
CA ILE A 136 15.14 3.93 -1.27
C ILE A 136 16.23 5.00 -1.33
N GLU A 137 17.08 4.97 -2.35
CA GLU A 137 18.25 5.86 -2.47
C GLU A 137 17.86 7.31 -2.81
N SER A 138 16.75 7.50 -3.52
CA SER A 138 16.27 8.83 -3.93
C SER A 138 14.75 8.88 -3.87
N PRO A 139 14.18 9.01 -2.65
CA PRO A 139 12.73 8.95 -2.46
C PRO A 139 12.03 10.13 -3.12
N VAL A 140 10.91 9.86 -3.80
CA VAL A 140 10.06 10.92 -4.36
C VAL A 140 9.38 11.74 -3.26
N VAL A 141 9.08 11.13 -2.11
CA VAL A 141 8.49 11.84 -0.98
C VAL A 141 9.47 11.82 0.18
N GLU A 142 9.91 12.99 0.62
CA GLU A 142 10.61 13.09 1.90
C GLU A 142 9.62 12.84 3.04
N VAL A 143 10.02 11.99 3.98
CA VAL A 143 9.17 11.60 5.11
C VAL A 143 9.97 11.72 6.40
N ARG A 144 9.40 12.42 7.39
CA ARG A 144 10.01 12.60 8.72
C ARG A 144 9.03 12.13 9.79
N VAL A 145 9.53 11.55 10.88
CA VAL A 145 8.68 11.23 12.04
C VAL A 145 8.32 12.54 12.74
N ARG A 146 7.07 12.66 13.19
CA ARG A 146 6.62 13.79 14.00
C ARG A 146 7.05 13.53 15.44
N ASN A 147 8.02 14.30 15.92
CA ASN A 147 8.43 14.29 17.34
C ASN A 147 7.40 15.00 18.20
#